data_AF-A0A699JWM9-F1
#
_entry.id   AF-A0A699JWM9-F1
#
_cell.length_a   1.000
_cell.length_b   1.000
_cell.length_c   1.000
_cell.angle_alpha   90.00
_cell.angle_beta   90.00
_cell.angle_gamma   90.00
#
_symmetry.space_group_name_H-M   'P 1'
#
loop_
_entity.id
_entity.type
_entity.pdbx_description
1 polymer ?
#
loop_
_entity_poly.entity_id
_entity_poly.type
_entity_poly.pdbx_seq_one_letter_code
_entity_poly.pdbx_strand_id
1 'polypeptide(L)'
;IITFTAPGLFPEGMQYDATNQTFLVSSLTTGNVGRVKDDNTYTVLAAGQATGIVSAVGLHLDDARTRVLVAAADANTGTRWPAAPASLAADARGRVSARGGGRPLWPVRGPAVQNSGGRAQLPHPRGGGARVSADRARTVPEGSLKLDWEVELAVIIGKEARLITEADAPTYIAGYALANDVSERTYQLEGTGEWTKGKSFDGFGPLGPYLVPAEQFTDPQRLALHLTVLLPDDIMPRMAAHPATYLLPYDTALNSERTKITLRYHLFSFLVEGEKVVTYPTATTRIVPGQFLLLPAGNCLMSEKLAGPSHTYRSMLLFFSDDALTTFFQKHPDLRLVAETSPAAQPFHVFEADEFLTNFVRSLTLLVSSDATLTASIQQLKLEELLLYVSRQQPAALHALRASARETVESQRIREVMAADLPVHITVEDLAFLCHTSLSTFKRRFARLYGTPPNKWLTRQRLAVAAQLLRQGTLKTSDIYDQVGYENVSSFIQSFKQAYGITPKQFQLQQAT
;
A
#
# COMPACT_ATOMS: atom_id res chain seq x y z
N ILE A 1 17.05 -8.06 8.66
CA ILE A 1 15.79 -7.60 8.03
C ILE A 1 14.86 -8.79 7.95
N ILE A 2 13.85 -8.79 8.81
CA ILE A 2 12.83 -9.82 8.89
C ILE A 2 11.69 -9.47 7.93
N THR A 3 11.21 -10.40 7.10
CA THR A 3 10.12 -10.16 6.14
C THR A 3 8.83 -10.85 6.59
N PHE A 4 7.70 -10.12 6.62
CA PHE A 4 6.37 -10.67 6.86
C PHE A 4 5.75 -11.21 5.55
N THR A 5 6.20 -12.36 5.06
CA THR A 5 5.66 -12.97 3.82
C THR A 5 4.74 -14.17 4.04
N ALA A 6 4.27 -14.41 5.27
CA ALA A 6 3.29 -15.47 5.52
C ALA A 6 1.88 -15.05 5.05
N PRO A 7 1.22 -15.82 4.15
CA PRO A 7 -0.14 -15.52 3.72
C PRO A 7 -1.09 -15.39 4.90
N GLY A 8 -1.86 -14.29 4.96
CA GLY A 8 -2.83 -14.07 6.03
C GLY A 8 -2.23 -13.63 7.38
N LEU A 9 -0.96 -13.20 7.44
CA LEU A 9 -0.37 -12.72 8.70
C LEU A 9 -0.95 -11.37 9.13
N PHE A 10 -0.87 -10.31 8.32
CA PHE A 10 -1.36 -8.95 8.66
C PHE A 10 -1.04 -8.52 10.11
N PRO A 11 0.23 -8.17 10.39
CA PRO A 11 0.68 -7.97 11.75
C PRO A 11 0.23 -6.62 12.32
N GLU A 12 -0.38 -6.67 13.50
CA GLU A 12 -0.77 -5.48 14.30
C GLU A 12 -0.18 -5.52 15.71
N GLY A 13 -0.04 -6.70 16.31
CA GLY A 13 0.65 -6.89 17.58
C GLY A 13 2.08 -7.38 17.40
N MET A 14 3.03 -6.76 18.09
CA MET A 14 4.44 -7.15 18.08
C MET A 14 5.09 -6.99 19.45
N GLN A 15 5.85 -8.00 19.87
CA GLN A 15 6.57 -7.99 21.15
C GLN A 15 7.95 -8.64 20.97
N TYR A 16 8.99 -8.07 21.55
CA TYR A 16 10.32 -8.69 21.62
C TYR A 16 10.39 -9.73 22.74
N ASP A 17 10.82 -10.95 22.39
CA ASP A 17 11.10 -12.06 23.30
C ASP A 17 12.60 -12.07 23.59
N ALA A 18 12.97 -11.45 24.70
CA ALA A 18 14.38 -11.33 25.11
C ALA A 18 15.03 -12.69 25.42
N THR A 19 14.25 -13.68 25.87
CA THR A 19 14.76 -15.01 26.22
C THR A 19 15.22 -15.76 24.98
N ASN A 20 14.44 -15.70 23.91
CA ASN A 20 14.74 -16.37 22.65
C ASN A 20 15.38 -15.43 21.62
N GLN A 21 15.67 -14.18 22.01
CA GLN A 21 16.23 -13.12 21.18
C GLN A 21 15.50 -12.95 19.83
N THR A 22 14.17 -13.00 19.86
CA THR A 22 13.32 -13.08 18.67
C THR A 22 12.08 -12.20 18.84
N PHE A 23 11.24 -12.10 17.82
CA PHE A 23 9.98 -11.36 17.89
C PHE A 23 8.78 -12.28 17.81
N LEU A 24 7.80 -11.98 18.65
CA LEU A 24 6.44 -12.52 18.55
C LEU A 24 5.57 -11.53 17.78
N VAL A 25 4.73 -12.08 16.92
CA VAL A 25 3.86 -11.32 16.03
C VAL A 25 2.49 -11.96 16.03
N SER A 26 1.45 -11.14 16.15
CA SER A 26 0.06 -11.57 16.08
C SER A 26 -0.53 -11.33 14.69
N SER A 27 -1.56 -12.09 14.34
CA SER A 27 -2.28 -11.95 13.09
C SER A 27 -3.67 -11.35 13.29
N LEU A 28 -3.95 -10.25 12.57
CA LEU A 28 -5.28 -9.65 12.56
C LEU A 28 -6.33 -10.59 11.95
N THR A 29 -6.01 -11.32 10.87
CA THR A 29 -7.04 -12.08 10.13
C THR A 29 -7.20 -13.53 10.58
N THR A 30 -6.26 -14.05 11.35
CA THR A 30 -6.29 -15.46 11.79
C THR A 30 -6.26 -15.63 13.30
N GLY A 31 -5.99 -14.56 14.06
CA GLY A 31 -5.77 -14.63 15.50
C GLY A 31 -4.51 -15.39 15.91
N ASN A 32 -3.71 -15.87 14.94
CA ASN A 32 -2.51 -16.64 15.20
C ASN A 32 -1.47 -15.77 15.92
N VAL A 33 -0.79 -16.35 16.90
CA VAL A 33 0.44 -15.79 17.46
C VAL A 33 1.58 -16.69 17.08
N GLY A 34 2.62 -16.11 16.50
CA GLY A 34 3.75 -16.86 16.02
C GLY A 34 5.05 -16.12 16.25
N ARG A 35 6.13 -16.85 16.07
CA ARG A 35 7.49 -16.37 16.21
C ARG A 35 8.10 -16.21 14.84
N VAL A 36 8.84 -15.13 14.66
CA VAL A 36 9.60 -14.92 13.45
C VAL A 36 11.04 -15.39 13.65
N LYS A 37 11.46 -16.35 12.83
CA LYS A 37 12.81 -16.92 12.88
C LYS A 37 13.79 -16.11 12.05
N ASP A 38 15.08 -16.33 12.27
CA ASP A 38 16.18 -15.66 11.58
C ASP A 38 16.22 -15.95 10.06
N ASP A 39 15.60 -17.06 9.63
CA ASP A 39 15.40 -17.41 8.23
C ASP A 39 14.19 -16.70 7.58
N ASN A 40 13.61 -15.72 8.28
CA ASN A 40 12.40 -14.98 7.90
C ASN A 40 11.12 -15.82 7.82
N THR A 41 11.11 -17.01 8.41
CA THR A 41 9.88 -17.83 8.49
C THR A 41 9.05 -17.46 9.71
N TYR A 42 7.73 -17.40 9.51
CA TYR A 42 6.76 -17.26 10.59
C TYR A 42 6.28 -18.63 11.03
N THR A 43 6.58 -19.01 12.28
CA THR A 43 6.10 -20.26 12.87
C THR A 43 4.97 -19.94 13.84
N VAL A 44 3.77 -20.45 13.56
CA VAL A 44 2.62 -20.32 14.46
C VAL A 44 2.91 -21.09 15.75
N LEU A 45 2.92 -20.38 16.87
CA LEU A 45 3.08 -20.96 18.21
C LEU A 45 1.73 -21.25 18.85
N ALA A 46 0.73 -20.41 18.58
CA ALA A 46 -0.64 -20.59 19.00
C ALA A 46 -1.58 -20.25 17.84
N ALA A 47 -2.42 -21.21 17.45
CA ALA A 47 -3.41 -21.02 16.39
C ALA A 47 -4.66 -20.32 16.95
N GLY A 48 -5.11 -19.24 16.32
CA GLY A 48 -6.30 -18.50 16.73
C GLY A 48 -7.56 -19.36 16.74
N GLN A 49 -7.75 -20.18 15.71
CA GLN A 49 -8.91 -21.10 15.61
C GLN A 49 -9.00 -22.12 16.76
N ALA A 50 -7.86 -22.58 17.29
CA ALA A 50 -7.85 -23.52 18.42
C ALA A 50 -8.20 -22.85 19.76
N THR A 51 -8.19 -21.51 19.81
CA THR A 51 -8.40 -20.70 21.02
C THR A 51 -9.67 -19.85 20.98
N GLY A 52 -10.42 -19.88 19.86
CA GLY A 52 -11.60 -19.04 19.65
C GLY A 52 -11.28 -17.57 19.32
N ILE A 53 -10.01 -17.25 19.11
CA ILE A 53 -9.53 -15.91 18.71
C ILE A 53 -9.51 -15.86 17.19
N VAL A 54 -10.33 -15.00 16.59
CA VAL A 54 -10.37 -14.82 15.14
C VAL A 54 -9.49 -13.65 14.67
N SER A 55 -9.19 -12.69 15.57
CA SER A 55 -8.33 -11.54 15.31
C SER A 55 -7.49 -11.16 16.54
N ALA A 56 -6.25 -10.72 16.33
CA ALA A 56 -5.32 -10.34 17.40
C ALA A 56 -4.53 -9.07 17.07
N VAL A 57 -4.79 -8.00 17.82
CA VAL A 57 -4.33 -6.61 17.56
C VAL A 57 -3.16 -6.18 18.45
N GLY A 58 -2.84 -6.94 19.50
CA GLY A 58 -1.78 -6.59 20.45
C GLY A 58 -1.23 -7.81 21.21
N LEU A 59 0.01 -7.70 21.68
CA LEU A 59 0.72 -8.75 22.40
C LEU A 59 1.41 -8.19 23.65
N HIS A 60 1.49 -9.01 24.69
CA HIS A 60 2.35 -8.76 25.84
C HIS A 60 2.95 -10.07 26.37
N LEU A 61 4.26 -10.08 26.57
CA LEU A 61 4.97 -11.19 27.20
C LEU A 61 5.01 -10.99 28.71
N ASP A 62 4.38 -11.90 29.47
CA ASP A 62 4.44 -11.97 30.92
C ASP A 62 5.43 -13.08 31.31
N ASP A 63 6.72 -12.73 31.30
CA ASP A 63 7.83 -13.64 31.57
C ASP A 63 7.72 -14.27 32.96
N ALA A 64 7.25 -13.50 33.95
CA ALA A 64 7.08 -13.96 35.33
C ALA A 64 6.10 -15.14 35.45
N ARG A 65 5.16 -15.26 34.51
CA ARG A 65 4.16 -16.35 34.48
C ARG A 65 4.29 -17.22 33.24
N THR A 66 5.39 -17.06 32.48
CA THR A 66 5.66 -17.80 31.23
C THR A 66 4.45 -17.84 30.32
N ARG A 67 3.87 -16.68 30.00
CA ARG A 67 2.66 -16.59 29.18
C ARG A 67 2.65 -15.40 28.24
N VAL A 68 1.88 -15.52 27.16
CA VAL A 68 1.63 -14.44 26.20
C VAL A 68 0.19 -13.98 26.35
N LEU A 69 0.00 -12.70 26.69
CA LEU A 69 -1.31 -12.06 26.64
C LEU A 69 -1.55 -11.50 25.24
N VAL A 70 -2.76 -11.69 24.74
CA VAL A 70 -3.15 -11.29 23.39
C VAL A 70 -4.38 -10.41 23.50
N ALA A 71 -4.35 -9.24 22.90
CA ALA A 71 -5.55 -8.42 22.72
C ALA A 71 -6.30 -8.95 21.49
N ALA A 72 -7.49 -9.53 21.71
CA ALA A 72 -8.36 -10.00 20.64
C ALA A 72 -9.45 -8.96 20.34
N ALA A 73 -9.70 -8.67 19.06
CA ALA A 73 -10.76 -7.73 18.66
C ALA A 73 -12.14 -8.41 18.60
N ASP A 74 -12.15 -9.70 18.23
CA ASP A 74 -13.36 -10.55 18.21
C ASP A 74 -13.12 -11.79 19.07
N ALA A 75 -13.43 -11.70 20.37
CA ALA A 75 -13.87 -12.89 21.09
C ALA A 75 -15.33 -13.09 20.68
N ASN A 76 -15.64 -14.17 19.98
CA ASN A 76 -16.95 -14.49 19.40
C ASN A 76 -18.05 -14.71 20.47
N THR A 77 -18.33 -13.71 21.29
CA THR A 77 -19.45 -13.63 22.21
C THR A 77 -20.46 -12.69 21.56
N GLY A 78 -21.51 -13.22 20.94
CA GLY A 78 -22.64 -12.46 20.38
C GLY A 78 -23.45 -11.66 21.40
N THR A 79 -22.80 -11.06 22.39
CA THR A 79 -23.34 -10.17 23.40
C THR A 79 -22.58 -8.86 23.31
N ARG A 80 -23.31 -7.77 23.04
CA ARG A 80 -22.88 -6.40 23.32
C ARG A 80 -22.15 -6.39 24.68
N TRP A 81 -20.93 -5.84 24.69
CA TRP A 81 -20.03 -5.69 25.85
C TRP A 81 -20.76 -5.81 27.20
N PRO A 82 -20.51 -6.89 27.97
CA PRO A 82 -19.41 -6.84 28.94
C PRO A 82 -18.79 -8.22 29.24
N ALA A 83 -17.53 -8.49 28.89
CA ALA A 83 -16.79 -9.60 29.51
C ALA A 83 -15.27 -9.40 29.41
N ALA A 84 -14.57 -9.83 30.45
CA ALA A 84 -13.17 -9.55 30.78
C ALA A 84 -12.14 -10.04 29.73
N PRO A 85 -10.90 -9.48 29.73
CA PRO A 85 -9.83 -9.93 28.83
C PRO A 85 -9.49 -11.41 29.05
N ALA A 86 -9.31 -12.15 27.96
CA ALA A 86 -8.83 -13.53 27.98
C ALA A 86 -7.30 -13.56 28.10
N SER A 87 -6.76 -14.30 29.08
CA SER A 87 -5.32 -14.58 29.15
C SER A 87 -5.03 -15.98 28.62
N LEU A 88 -4.10 -16.10 27.66
CA LEU A 88 -3.53 -17.37 27.23
C LEU A 88 -2.32 -17.69 28.10
N ALA A 89 -2.20 -18.94 28.56
CA ALA A 89 -0.96 -19.49 29.12
C ALA A 89 -0.52 -20.64 28.22
N ALA A 90 0.69 -20.54 27.68
CA ALA A 90 1.36 -21.62 26.96
C ALA A 90 2.51 -22.09 27.84
N ASP A 91 2.50 -23.36 28.25
CA ASP A 91 3.65 -23.92 28.95
C ASP A 91 4.82 -24.19 27.98
N ALA A 92 6.02 -24.41 28.53
CA ALA A 92 7.24 -24.69 27.76
C ALA A 92 7.20 -25.96 26.89
N ARG A 93 6.04 -26.65 26.81
CA ARG A 93 5.80 -27.85 25.98
C ARG A 93 4.65 -27.66 24.98
N GLY A 94 4.16 -26.44 24.78
CA GLY A 94 3.16 -26.13 23.77
C GLY A 94 1.72 -26.54 24.13
N ARG A 95 1.41 -26.76 25.42
CA ARG A 95 0.02 -26.95 25.86
C ARG A 95 -0.62 -25.62 26.22
N VAL A 96 -1.75 -25.31 25.60
CA VAL A 96 -2.52 -24.07 25.81
C VAL A 96 -3.67 -24.34 26.77
N SER A 97 -3.80 -23.52 27.84
CA SER A 97 -5.02 -23.47 28.65
C SER A 97 -5.52 -22.03 28.76
N ALA A 98 -6.83 -21.84 28.58
CA ALA A 98 -7.51 -20.57 28.80
C ALA A 98 -8.09 -20.54 30.22
N ARG A 99 -7.86 -19.47 30.97
CA ARG A 99 -8.61 -19.16 32.20
C ARG A 99 -9.11 -17.73 32.15
N GLY A 100 -10.39 -17.55 32.45
CA GLY A 100 -11.01 -16.24 32.66
C GLY A 100 -10.82 -15.78 34.11
N GLY A 101 -10.32 -14.55 34.30
CA GLY A 101 -10.23 -13.92 35.61
C GLY A 101 -9.06 -12.95 35.74
N GLY A 102 -9.27 -11.68 35.37
CA GLY A 102 -8.31 -10.61 35.61
C GLY A 102 -8.91 -9.25 35.30
N ARG A 103 -8.71 -8.28 36.21
CA ARG A 103 -9.07 -6.87 35.97
C ARG A 103 -8.17 -6.31 34.86
N PRO A 104 -8.67 -5.39 34.01
CA PRO A 104 -7.87 -4.78 32.96
C PRO A 104 -6.66 -4.06 33.56
N LEU A 105 -5.47 -4.42 33.10
CA LEU A 105 -4.23 -3.74 33.43
C LEU A 105 -4.02 -2.61 32.43
N TRP A 106 -4.34 -1.39 32.85
CA TRP A 106 -4.01 -0.09 32.26
C TRP A 106 -4.59 0.27 30.88
N PRO A 107 -5.09 1.52 30.71
CA PRO A 107 -5.33 2.09 29.38
C PRO A 107 -3.97 2.45 28.76
N VAL A 108 -3.71 1.95 27.55
CA VAL A 108 -2.59 2.42 26.72
C VAL A 108 -2.87 3.88 26.37
N ARG A 109 -2.24 4.82 27.08
CA ARG A 109 -2.09 6.19 26.60
C ARG A 109 -1.11 6.13 25.44
N GLY A 110 -1.59 6.34 24.21
CA GLY A 110 -0.71 6.55 23.06
C GLY A 110 0.23 7.74 23.32
N PRO A 111 1.47 7.72 22.81
CA PRO A 111 2.39 8.83 22.99
C PRO A 111 1.86 10.06 22.23
N ALA A 112 1.83 11.20 22.92
CA ALA A 112 1.71 12.50 22.29
C ALA A 112 2.98 12.75 21.45
N VAL A 113 2.82 13.05 20.16
CA VAL A 113 3.96 13.31 19.25
C VAL A 113 4.19 14.81 19.12
N GLN A 114 5.44 15.24 19.38
CA GLN A 114 5.98 16.54 18.98
C GLN A 114 6.65 16.40 17.60
N ASN A 115 6.22 17.19 16.62
CA ASN A 115 6.83 17.30 15.30
C ASN A 115 8.16 18.06 15.36
N SER A 116 9.25 17.52 14.78
CA SER A 116 10.45 18.30 14.48
C SER A 116 10.88 18.07 13.02
N GLY A 117 10.74 19.12 12.21
CA GLY A 117 11.11 19.13 10.80
C GLY A 117 12.56 19.57 10.59
N GLY A 118 13.29 18.84 9.74
CA GLY A 118 14.62 19.24 9.26
C GLY A 118 15.04 18.45 8.03
N ARG A 119 15.31 19.14 6.92
CA ARG A 119 15.80 18.56 5.65
C ARG A 119 17.32 18.56 5.59
N ALA A 120 17.92 17.42 5.26
CA ALA A 120 19.22 17.35 4.58
C ALA A 120 19.36 16.01 3.82
N GLN A 121 20.03 16.03 2.67
CA GLN A 121 20.10 14.95 1.68
C GLN A 121 21.47 14.26 1.72
N LEU A 122 21.55 12.95 1.97
CA LEU A 122 22.77 12.12 1.93
C LEU A 122 22.46 10.64 1.54
N PRO A 123 23.46 9.83 1.13
CA PRO A 123 23.32 8.79 0.10
C PRO A 123 22.73 7.46 0.59
N HIS A 124 21.89 6.88 -0.29
CA HIS A 124 21.16 5.63 -0.15
C HIS A 124 22.04 4.39 0.14
N PRO A 125 21.76 3.63 1.22
CA PRO A 125 22.05 2.21 1.26
C PRO A 125 20.82 1.41 0.79
N ARG A 126 21.02 0.65 -0.30
CA ARG A 126 20.20 -0.49 -0.77
C ARG A 126 18.81 -0.13 -1.33
N GLY A 127 18.75 -0.08 -2.66
CA GLY A 127 17.54 0.15 -3.44
C GLY A 127 16.54 -0.99 -3.33
N GLY A 128 15.46 -0.72 -2.63
CA GLY A 128 14.23 -1.51 -2.55
C GLY A 128 13.33 -0.84 -1.53
N GLY A 129 12.40 0.02 -1.98
CA GLY A 129 11.48 0.69 -1.07
C GLY A 129 10.58 -0.34 -0.38
N ALA A 130 10.55 -0.35 0.95
CA ALA A 130 9.55 -1.08 1.72
C ALA A 130 8.19 -0.38 1.58
N ARG A 131 7.12 -1.14 1.39
CA ARG A 131 5.75 -0.62 1.29
C ARG A 131 4.87 -1.32 2.31
N VAL A 132 4.28 -0.56 3.24
CA VAL A 132 3.07 -0.98 3.92
C VAL A 132 1.93 -0.52 3.02
N SER A 133 1.44 -1.41 2.18
CA SER A 133 0.16 -1.18 1.51
C SER A 133 -0.94 -1.43 2.53
N ALA A 134 -1.97 -0.58 2.55
CA ALA A 134 -3.20 -0.83 3.30
C ALA A 134 -4.03 -2.00 2.71
N ASP A 135 -3.37 -2.98 2.06
CA ASP A 135 -3.99 -3.86 1.09
C ASP A 135 -4.33 -5.26 1.65
N ARG A 136 -5.47 -5.78 1.16
CA ARG A 136 -6.21 -7.04 1.42
C ARG A 136 -6.95 -7.28 2.74
N ALA A 137 -6.53 -6.73 3.89
CA ALA A 137 -7.21 -7.00 5.18
C ALA A 137 -7.96 -5.81 5.79
N ARG A 138 -7.76 -4.58 5.30
CA ARG A 138 -8.43 -3.41 5.87
C ARG A 138 -9.91 -3.40 5.48
N THR A 139 -10.78 -3.42 6.48
CA THR A 139 -12.20 -3.11 6.31
C THR A 139 -12.39 -1.62 6.60
N VAL A 140 -12.71 -0.84 5.56
CA VAL A 140 -13.23 0.51 5.77
C VAL A 140 -14.53 0.38 6.58
N PRO A 141 -14.64 0.99 7.77
CA PRO A 141 -15.85 0.89 8.58
C PRO A 141 -17.08 1.35 7.81
N GLU A 142 -18.20 0.67 7.98
CA GLU A 142 -19.47 1.08 7.36
C GLU A 142 -19.84 2.50 7.82
N GLY A 143 -20.17 3.37 6.86
CA GLY A 143 -20.46 4.78 7.15
C GLY A 143 -19.23 5.64 7.45
N SER A 144 -18.01 5.15 7.20
CA SER A 144 -16.80 6.00 7.23
C SER A 144 -16.92 7.13 6.21
N LEU A 145 -16.69 8.36 6.66
CA LEU A 145 -16.79 9.56 5.83
C LEU A 145 -15.42 10.22 5.63
N LYS A 146 -14.56 10.20 6.66
CA LYS A 146 -13.32 10.99 6.72
C LYS A 146 -12.12 10.12 7.07
N LEU A 147 -11.80 9.20 6.17
CA LEU A 147 -10.68 8.28 6.32
C LEU A 147 -9.35 8.95 5.95
N ASP A 148 -8.31 8.69 6.75
CA ASP A 148 -7.00 9.35 6.62
C ASP A 148 -5.83 8.37 6.91
N TRP A 149 -4.65 8.66 6.38
CA TRP A 149 -3.45 7.81 6.45
C TRP A 149 -2.24 8.60 6.93
N GLU A 150 -1.48 8.00 7.84
CA GLU A 150 -0.30 8.61 8.45
C GLU A 150 0.85 7.60 8.38
N VAL A 151 1.85 7.85 7.54
CA VAL A 151 3.04 6.99 7.49
C VAL A 151 3.91 7.27 8.71
N GLU A 152 4.20 6.24 9.48
CA GLU A 152 4.92 6.35 10.75
C GLU A 152 6.08 5.36 10.85
N LEU A 153 7.06 5.67 11.68
CA LEU A 153 8.10 4.73 12.11
C LEU A 153 7.67 4.09 13.43
N ALA A 154 7.32 2.81 13.41
CA ALA A 154 7.12 2.07 14.65
C ALA A 154 8.46 1.78 15.33
N VAL A 155 8.53 2.09 16.63
CA VAL A 155 9.67 1.78 17.50
C VAL A 155 9.28 0.61 18.41
N ILE A 156 10.01 -0.51 18.30
CA ILE A 156 9.73 -1.70 19.09
C ILE A 156 10.65 -1.70 20.31
N ILE A 157 10.06 -1.62 21.49
CA ILE A 157 10.78 -1.61 22.77
C ILE A 157 11.18 -3.04 23.15
N GLY A 158 12.47 -3.24 23.43
CA GLY A 158 13.06 -4.53 23.79
C GLY A 158 13.25 -4.77 25.28
N LYS A 159 13.24 -3.70 26.08
CA LYS A 159 13.52 -3.74 27.52
C LYS A 159 12.56 -2.84 28.27
N GLU A 160 12.16 -3.24 29.48
CA GLU A 160 11.38 -2.37 30.36
C GLU A 160 12.15 -1.08 30.64
N ALA A 161 11.52 0.06 30.42
CA ALA A 161 12.10 1.37 30.61
C ALA A 161 11.28 2.18 31.62
N ARG A 162 11.96 2.80 32.59
CA ARG A 162 11.35 3.73 33.54
C ARG A 162 12.33 4.83 33.89
N LEU A 163 11.92 6.09 33.70
CA LEU A 163 12.72 7.28 34.04
C LEU A 163 14.15 7.22 33.46
N ILE A 164 14.30 6.67 32.25
CA ILE A 164 15.58 6.59 31.56
C ILE A 164 16.00 7.96 31.03
N THR A 165 17.29 8.17 30.81
CA THR A 165 17.76 9.39 30.15
C THR A 165 17.52 9.30 28.63
N GLU A 166 17.44 10.45 27.96
CA GLU A 166 17.35 10.50 26.49
C GLU A 166 18.54 9.78 25.83
N ALA A 167 19.74 9.92 26.40
CA ALA A 167 20.96 9.28 25.89
C ALA A 167 20.92 7.75 25.99
N ASP A 168 20.21 7.21 26.99
CA ASP A 168 20.09 5.76 27.17
C ASP A 168 19.00 5.15 26.29
N ALA A 169 18.03 5.94 25.82
CA ALA A 169 16.86 5.49 25.06
C ALA A 169 17.18 4.53 23.89
N PRO A 170 18.22 4.76 23.06
CA PRO A 170 18.56 3.84 21.97
C PRO A 170 18.86 2.41 22.43
N THR A 171 19.37 2.23 23.65
CA THR A 171 19.75 0.91 24.20
C THR A 171 18.55 0.06 24.63
N TYR A 172 17.35 0.65 24.69
CA TYR A 172 16.08 0.01 25.02
C TYR A 172 15.28 -0.40 23.78
N ILE A 173 15.69 0.03 22.59
CA ILE A 173 15.00 -0.24 21.33
C ILE A 173 15.49 -1.58 20.76
N ALA A 174 14.57 -2.53 20.52
CA ALA A 174 14.87 -3.81 19.87
C ALA A 174 14.87 -3.69 18.35
N GLY A 175 14.06 -2.81 17.78
CA GLY A 175 13.99 -2.63 16.33
C GLY A 175 12.96 -1.63 15.89
N TYR A 176 12.79 -1.54 14.58
CA TYR A 176 11.85 -0.63 13.94
C TYR A 176 11.07 -1.33 12.84
N ALA A 177 9.85 -0.87 12.58
CA ALA A 177 9.01 -1.29 11.46
C ALA A 177 8.35 -0.08 10.80
N LEU A 178 7.92 -0.20 9.55
CA LEU A 178 7.05 0.81 8.95
C LEU A 178 5.63 0.58 9.48
N ALA A 179 4.93 1.68 9.76
CA ALA A 179 3.56 1.67 10.27
C ALA A 179 2.68 2.62 9.45
N ASN A 180 1.38 2.37 9.47
CA ASN A 180 0.39 3.34 9.04
C ASN A 180 -0.58 3.57 10.20
N ASP A 181 -0.65 4.79 10.72
CA ASP A 181 -1.58 5.17 11.80
C ASP A 181 -2.87 5.72 11.19
N VAL A 182 -3.70 4.80 10.71
CA VAL A 182 -4.93 5.13 9.99
C VAL A 182 -5.95 5.72 10.94
N SER A 183 -6.67 6.75 10.47
CA SER A 183 -7.70 7.42 11.26
C SER A 183 -9.01 7.57 10.51
N GLU A 184 -10.14 7.29 11.16
CA GLU A 184 -11.45 7.80 10.78
C GLU A 184 -11.72 9.05 11.63
N ARG A 185 -11.71 10.21 10.97
CA ARG A 185 -11.70 11.51 11.66
C ARG A 185 -13.04 11.89 12.23
N THR A 186 -14.14 11.40 11.68
CA THR A 186 -15.49 11.60 12.25
C THR A 186 -15.54 10.97 13.64
N TYR A 187 -15.17 9.71 13.78
CA TYR A 187 -15.10 9.01 15.07
C TYR A 187 -14.05 9.60 16.01
N GLN A 188 -12.94 10.12 15.48
CA GLN A 188 -11.87 10.72 16.28
C GLN A 188 -12.22 12.10 16.84
N LEU A 189 -12.82 12.97 16.01
CA LEU A 189 -12.96 14.41 16.29
C LEU A 189 -14.40 14.80 16.61
N GLU A 190 -15.39 14.04 16.13
CA GLU A 190 -16.80 14.41 16.20
C GLU A 190 -17.54 13.49 17.19
N GLY A 191 -17.89 14.04 18.36
CA GLY A 191 -18.90 13.46 19.25
C GLY A 191 -18.47 12.36 20.22
N THR A 192 -17.21 11.92 20.25
CA THR A 192 -16.80 10.77 21.09
C THR A 192 -15.80 11.08 22.21
N GLY A 193 -15.18 12.27 22.21
CA GLY A 193 -14.32 12.79 23.28
C GLY A 193 -12.96 12.10 23.48
N GLU A 194 -12.63 11.06 22.70
CA GLU A 194 -11.42 10.25 22.87
C GLU A 194 -10.83 9.87 21.50
N TRP A 195 -9.56 10.23 21.26
CA TRP A 195 -8.91 10.11 19.94
C TRP A 195 -8.74 8.66 19.48
N THR A 196 -8.56 7.74 20.42
CA THR A 196 -8.25 6.33 20.13
C THR A 196 -9.35 5.66 19.31
N LYS A 197 -10.61 6.09 19.44
CA LYS A 197 -11.77 5.46 18.77
C LYS A 197 -11.67 5.51 17.23
N GLY A 198 -11.19 6.61 16.68
CA GLY A 198 -11.01 6.74 15.23
C GLY A 198 -9.81 5.99 14.68
N LYS A 199 -8.89 5.54 15.54
CA LYS A 199 -7.61 4.91 15.16
C LYS A 199 -7.55 3.40 15.44
N SER A 200 -8.62 2.82 15.96
CA SER A 200 -8.63 1.44 16.48
C SER A 200 -9.63 0.52 15.80
N PHE A 201 -10.07 0.85 14.58
CA PHE A 201 -10.78 -0.12 13.74
C PHE A 201 -9.84 -1.20 13.23
N ASP A 202 -10.38 -2.39 12.96
CA ASP A 202 -9.59 -3.51 12.42
C ASP A 202 -8.84 -3.09 11.14
N GLY A 203 -7.51 -3.26 11.12
CA GLY A 203 -6.67 -2.89 9.99
C GLY A 203 -6.19 -1.44 10.01
N PHE A 204 -6.38 -0.69 11.11
CA PHE A 204 -5.96 0.71 11.21
C PHE A 204 -4.54 0.91 11.75
N GLY A 205 -3.91 -0.15 12.27
CA GLY A 205 -2.51 -0.09 12.73
C GLY A 205 -1.59 -1.09 12.02
N PRO A 206 -1.60 -1.23 10.68
CA PRO A 206 -0.77 -2.21 10.01
C PRO A 206 0.72 -1.90 10.22
N LEU A 207 1.47 -2.92 10.64
CA LEU A 207 2.92 -2.89 10.80
C LEU A 207 3.60 -3.71 9.68
N GLY A 208 4.85 -3.41 9.37
CA GLY A 208 5.67 -4.23 8.47
C GLY A 208 6.09 -3.51 7.19
N PRO A 209 6.22 -4.16 6.02
CA PRO A 209 6.37 -5.61 5.84
C PRO A 209 7.70 -6.12 6.40
N TYR A 210 8.56 -5.23 6.90
CA TYR A 210 9.80 -5.60 7.55
C TYR A 210 9.85 -5.17 9.00
N LEU A 211 10.47 -6.03 9.80
CA LEU A 211 11.02 -5.66 11.10
C LEU A 211 12.54 -5.66 10.99
N VAL A 212 13.14 -4.57 11.40
CA VAL A 212 14.58 -4.36 11.27
C VAL A 212 15.14 -4.15 12.67
N PRO A 213 15.98 -5.08 13.16
CA PRO A 213 16.65 -4.93 14.46
C PRO A 213 17.40 -3.61 14.57
N ALA A 214 17.44 -3.03 15.76
CA ALA A 214 17.96 -1.69 15.98
C ALA A 214 19.44 -1.55 15.56
N GLU A 215 20.24 -2.60 15.76
CA GLU A 215 21.65 -2.67 15.37
C GLU A 215 21.87 -2.63 13.85
N GLN A 216 20.82 -2.87 13.05
CA GLN A 216 20.88 -2.81 11.59
C GLN A 216 20.56 -1.41 11.04
N PHE A 217 20.16 -0.45 11.90
CA PHE A 217 19.96 0.95 11.50
C PHE A 217 21.20 1.79 11.82
N THR A 218 21.70 2.50 10.80
CA THR A 218 22.82 3.43 10.98
C THR A 218 22.39 4.74 11.66
N ASP A 219 21.22 5.27 11.28
CA ASP A 219 20.63 6.47 11.90
C ASP A 219 19.11 6.46 11.66
N PRO A 220 18.29 6.03 12.64
CA PRO A 220 16.84 5.97 12.51
C PRO A 220 16.18 7.36 12.43
N GLN A 221 16.87 8.43 12.87
CA GLN A 221 16.32 9.79 12.83
C GLN A 221 16.39 10.41 11.42
N ARG A 222 17.16 9.81 10.50
CA ARG A 222 17.33 10.31 9.11
C ARG A 222 16.62 9.47 8.06
N LEU A 223 15.55 8.79 8.44
CA LEU A 223 14.74 7.99 7.52
C LEU A 223 13.76 8.87 6.73
N ALA A 224 13.79 8.74 5.41
CA ALA A 224 12.80 9.37 4.54
C ALA A 224 11.54 8.49 4.49
N LEU A 225 10.50 8.89 5.22
CA LEU A 225 9.18 8.28 5.14
C LEU A 225 8.34 8.95 4.04
N HIS A 226 7.64 8.13 3.25
CA HIS A 226 6.78 8.61 2.19
C HIS A 226 5.49 7.80 2.14
N LEU A 227 4.37 8.50 2.14
CA LEU A 227 3.05 7.95 1.87
C LEU A 227 2.70 8.15 0.39
N THR A 228 2.11 7.13 -0.23
CA THR A 228 1.48 7.23 -1.54
C THR A 228 0.10 6.60 -1.43
N VAL A 229 -0.94 7.35 -1.80
CA VAL A 229 -2.33 6.89 -1.75
C VAL A 229 -2.72 6.36 -3.12
N LEU A 230 -3.30 5.17 -3.15
CA LEU A 230 -3.80 4.47 -4.34
C LEU A 230 -5.29 4.78 -4.50
N LEU A 231 -5.64 5.61 -5.47
CA LEU A 231 -7.03 5.94 -5.75
C LEU A 231 -7.55 5.13 -6.94
N PRO A 232 -8.78 4.61 -6.88
CA PRO A 232 -9.77 4.79 -5.81
C PRO A 232 -9.66 3.77 -4.67
N ASP A 233 -8.80 2.75 -4.78
CA ASP A 233 -8.77 1.59 -3.85
C ASP A 233 -8.74 1.96 -2.37
N ASP A 234 -7.95 2.98 -1.99
CA ASP A 234 -7.79 3.36 -0.59
C ASP A 234 -9.06 4.00 -0.01
N ILE A 235 -9.86 4.69 -0.83
CA ILE A 235 -11.13 5.33 -0.40
C ILE A 235 -12.37 4.48 -0.72
N MET A 236 -12.21 3.39 -1.46
CA MET A 236 -13.31 2.50 -1.82
C MET A 236 -13.60 1.49 -0.70
N PRO A 237 -14.88 1.24 -0.38
CA PRO A 237 -15.25 0.12 0.47
C PRO A 237 -14.89 -1.20 -0.20
N ARG A 238 -14.59 -2.23 0.61
CA ARG A 238 -14.12 -3.53 0.14
C ARG A 238 -15.19 -4.23 -0.70
N MET A 239 -14.90 -4.47 -1.98
CA MET A 239 -15.77 -5.22 -2.90
C MET A 239 -15.09 -6.52 -3.35
N ALA A 240 -15.88 -7.56 -3.62
CA ALA A 240 -15.38 -8.85 -4.12
C ALA A 240 -14.77 -8.75 -5.53
N ALA A 241 -15.12 -7.71 -6.30
CA ALA A 241 -14.57 -7.40 -7.61
C ALA A 241 -14.39 -5.88 -7.77
N HIS A 242 -13.32 -5.48 -8.46
CA HIS A 242 -13.10 -4.09 -8.86
C HIS A 242 -14.06 -3.72 -9.98
N PRO A 243 -15.02 -2.80 -9.77
CA PRO A 243 -15.98 -2.43 -10.81
C PRO A 243 -15.30 -1.63 -11.92
N ALA A 244 -15.88 -1.67 -13.13
CA ALA A 244 -15.37 -0.90 -14.27
C ALA A 244 -15.57 0.60 -14.10
N THR A 245 -16.62 0.99 -13.37
CA THR A 245 -16.98 2.38 -13.07
C THR A 245 -17.38 2.49 -11.61
N TYR A 246 -16.98 3.56 -10.94
CA TYR A 246 -17.30 3.80 -9.53
C TYR A 246 -17.59 5.28 -9.27
N LEU A 247 -18.77 5.55 -8.71
CA LEU A 247 -19.20 6.90 -8.30
C LEU A 247 -19.10 7.06 -6.79
N LEU A 248 -18.47 8.14 -6.34
CA LEU A 248 -18.21 8.40 -4.93
C LEU A 248 -18.37 9.90 -4.60
N PRO A 249 -19.28 10.28 -3.69
CA PRO A 249 -19.23 11.58 -3.04
C PRO A 249 -18.04 11.58 -2.09
N TYR A 250 -17.19 12.59 -2.19
CA TYR A 250 -16.02 12.73 -1.35
C TYR A 250 -16.08 14.05 -0.60
N ASP A 251 -16.02 13.97 0.72
CA ASP A 251 -15.96 15.09 1.62
C ASP A 251 -14.77 14.95 2.58
N THR A 252 -14.11 16.07 2.86
CA THR A 252 -13.08 16.11 3.89
C THR A 252 -13.10 17.45 4.63
N ALA A 253 -12.74 17.39 5.90
CA ALA A 253 -12.56 18.53 6.79
C ALA A 253 -11.07 18.85 7.03
N LEU A 254 -10.18 18.24 6.24
CA LEU A 254 -8.74 18.44 6.32
C LEU A 254 -8.19 19.01 5.02
N ASN A 255 -7.22 19.91 5.16
CA ASN A 255 -6.38 20.30 4.04
C ASN A 255 -5.42 19.17 3.74
N SER A 256 -5.25 18.84 2.45
CA SER A 256 -4.17 17.99 1.98
C SER A 256 -3.26 18.80 1.06
N GLU A 257 -1.95 18.67 1.23
CA GLU A 257 -0.97 19.39 0.42
C GLU A 257 0.01 18.42 -0.23
N ARG A 258 0.06 18.46 -1.56
CA ARG A 258 1.00 17.70 -2.39
C ARG A 258 1.04 16.20 -2.06
N THR A 259 -0.11 15.64 -1.69
CA THR A 259 -0.28 14.20 -1.46
C THR A 259 0.13 13.45 -2.73
N LYS A 260 0.98 12.43 -2.58
CA LYS A 260 1.40 11.58 -3.69
C LYS A 260 0.27 10.61 -4.00
N ILE A 261 -0.36 10.77 -5.16
CA ILE A 261 -1.48 9.93 -5.60
C ILE A 261 -1.02 9.04 -6.75
N THR A 262 -1.40 7.76 -6.68
CA THR A 262 -1.43 6.86 -7.84
C THR A 262 -2.89 6.62 -8.20
N LEU A 263 -3.34 7.21 -9.31
CA LEU A 263 -4.65 6.95 -9.90
C LEU A 263 -4.58 5.66 -10.70
N ARG A 264 -5.21 4.58 -10.21
CA ARG A 264 -5.39 3.34 -10.97
C ARG A 264 -6.53 3.41 -11.96
N TYR A 265 -7.44 4.35 -11.75
CA TYR A 265 -8.58 4.63 -12.61
C TYR A 265 -8.43 6.03 -13.18
N HIS A 266 -9.03 6.26 -14.34
CA HIS A 266 -9.29 7.63 -14.79
C HIS A 266 -10.33 8.25 -13.87
N LEU A 267 -10.29 9.57 -13.72
CA LEU A 267 -11.13 10.29 -12.77
C LEU A 267 -11.75 11.53 -13.41
N PHE A 268 -13.09 11.63 -13.34
CA PHE A 268 -13.77 12.91 -13.38
C PHE A 268 -13.99 13.41 -11.94
N SER A 269 -13.42 14.57 -11.60
CA SER A 269 -13.58 15.24 -10.30
C SER A 269 -14.43 16.50 -10.49
N PHE A 270 -15.66 16.49 -9.99
CA PHE A 270 -16.57 17.63 -9.99
C PHE A 270 -16.51 18.34 -8.64
N LEU A 271 -15.82 19.48 -8.59
CA LEU A 271 -15.63 20.20 -7.35
C LEU A 271 -16.89 21.00 -6.98
N VAL A 272 -17.43 20.72 -5.80
CA VAL A 272 -18.63 21.37 -5.26
C VAL A 272 -18.24 22.47 -4.27
N GLU A 273 -17.24 22.23 -3.42
CA GLU A 273 -16.74 23.18 -2.42
C GLU A 273 -15.25 22.94 -2.18
N GLY A 274 -14.48 23.99 -1.89
CA GLY A 274 -13.03 23.90 -1.70
C GLY A 274 -12.23 24.34 -2.92
N GLU A 275 -10.94 23.98 -2.95
CA GLU A 275 -10.05 24.15 -4.09
C GLU A 275 -9.24 22.86 -4.28
N LYS A 276 -9.09 22.40 -5.53
CA LYS A 276 -8.27 21.24 -5.86
C LYS A 276 -7.13 21.63 -6.78
N VAL A 277 -5.91 21.27 -6.41
CA VAL A 277 -4.70 21.50 -7.20
C VAL A 277 -4.08 20.17 -7.57
N VAL A 278 -3.84 19.95 -8.87
CA VAL A 278 -3.20 18.74 -9.38
C VAL A 278 -1.93 19.11 -10.13
N THR A 279 -0.83 18.46 -9.78
CA THR A 279 0.49 18.69 -10.36
C THR A 279 1.04 17.41 -10.96
N TYR A 280 1.40 17.50 -12.24
CA TYR A 280 2.18 16.53 -13.00
C TYR A 280 3.58 17.10 -13.24
N PRO A 281 4.55 16.30 -13.72
CA PRO A 281 5.93 16.78 -13.93
C PRO A 281 6.05 18.00 -14.84
N THR A 282 5.15 18.14 -15.82
CA THR A 282 5.22 19.17 -16.85
C THR A 282 4.14 20.25 -16.72
N ALA A 283 3.16 20.08 -15.84
CA ALA A 283 2.02 20.98 -15.73
C ALA A 283 1.34 20.90 -14.36
N THR A 284 0.81 22.03 -13.90
CA THR A 284 -0.04 22.14 -12.72
C THR A 284 -1.34 22.81 -13.10
N THR A 285 -2.45 22.35 -12.52
CA THR A 285 -3.74 23.00 -12.63
C THR A 285 -4.42 23.13 -11.28
N ARG A 286 -5.35 24.08 -11.21
CA ARG A 286 -6.17 24.38 -10.05
C ARG A 286 -7.61 24.52 -10.54
N ILE A 287 -8.53 23.83 -9.87
CA ILE A 287 -9.97 23.97 -10.09
C ILE A 287 -10.64 24.54 -8.84
N VAL A 288 -11.71 25.30 -9.05
CA VAL A 288 -12.59 25.89 -8.03
C VAL A 288 -14.04 25.43 -8.26
N PRO A 289 -15.00 25.71 -7.36
CA PRO A 289 -16.39 25.32 -7.56
C PRO A 289 -16.95 25.88 -8.87
N GLY A 290 -17.68 25.04 -9.62
CA GLY A 290 -18.14 25.35 -10.98
C GLY A 290 -17.21 24.84 -12.08
N GLN A 291 -16.07 24.25 -11.73
CA GLN A 291 -15.19 23.57 -12.68
C GLN A 291 -15.11 22.07 -12.37
N PHE A 292 -14.80 21.28 -13.40
CA PHE A 292 -14.45 19.87 -13.22
C PHE A 292 -13.16 19.51 -13.96
N LEU A 293 -12.56 18.43 -13.51
CA LEU A 293 -11.25 17.96 -13.95
C LEU A 293 -11.35 16.51 -14.41
N LEU A 294 -10.83 16.25 -15.61
CA LEU A 294 -10.58 14.91 -16.13
C LEU A 294 -9.09 14.58 -15.98
N LEU A 295 -8.81 13.51 -15.24
CA LEU A 295 -7.47 12.99 -15.03
C LEU A 295 -7.36 11.58 -15.61
N PRO A 296 -6.34 11.30 -16.44
CA PRO A 296 -6.01 9.93 -16.79
C PRO A 296 -5.41 9.17 -15.60
N ALA A 297 -5.55 7.85 -15.60
CA ALA A 297 -4.84 6.97 -14.69
C ALA A 297 -3.32 7.24 -14.77
N GLY A 298 -2.65 7.28 -13.61
CA GLY A 298 -1.24 7.64 -13.51
C GLY A 298 -0.88 8.31 -12.17
N ASN A 299 0.33 8.85 -12.08
CA ASN A 299 0.83 9.47 -10.87
C ASN A 299 0.70 11.00 -10.92
N CYS A 300 0.21 11.59 -9.84
CA CYS A 300 0.18 13.04 -9.67
C CYS A 300 0.41 13.45 -8.21
N LEU A 301 0.71 14.72 -7.99
CA LEU A 301 0.57 15.34 -6.68
C LEU A 301 -0.79 16.04 -6.62
N MET A 302 -1.56 15.74 -5.59
CA MET A 302 -2.89 16.31 -5.38
C MET A 302 -2.90 17.11 -4.08
N SER A 303 -3.49 18.31 -4.12
CA SER A 303 -3.76 19.12 -2.93
C SER A 303 -5.22 19.50 -2.92
N GLU A 304 -5.84 19.42 -1.75
CA GLU A 304 -7.26 19.71 -1.54
C GLU A 304 -7.34 20.69 -0.39
N LYS A 305 -7.86 21.88 -0.66
CA LYS A 305 -7.96 22.95 0.31
C LYS A 305 -9.41 23.21 0.67
N LEU A 306 -9.65 23.31 1.97
CA LEU A 306 -10.93 23.72 2.53
C LEU A 306 -11.21 25.16 2.13
N ALA A 307 -12.45 25.45 1.75
CA ALA A 307 -12.87 26.80 1.43
C ALA A 307 -14.28 27.08 1.95
N GLY A 308 -14.71 28.33 1.84
CA GLY A 308 -16.04 28.75 2.25
C GLY A 308 -16.25 28.83 3.77
N PRO A 309 -17.45 29.26 4.21
CA PRO A 309 -17.78 29.46 5.62
C PRO A 309 -17.85 28.15 6.41
N SER A 310 -18.10 27.03 5.74
CA SER A 310 -18.19 25.71 6.35
C SER A 310 -16.81 25.09 6.65
N HIS A 311 -15.74 25.66 6.06
CA HIS A 311 -14.39 25.09 6.08
C HIS A 311 -14.37 23.61 5.67
N THR A 312 -15.09 23.28 4.60
CA THR A 312 -15.12 21.93 4.03
C THR A 312 -14.57 21.89 2.61
N TYR A 313 -14.18 20.69 2.18
CA TYR A 313 -13.93 20.35 0.78
C TYR A 313 -14.91 19.26 0.37
N ARG A 314 -15.57 19.43 -0.78
CA ARG A 314 -16.54 18.48 -1.31
C ARG A 314 -16.39 18.33 -2.81
N SER A 315 -16.30 17.10 -3.28
CA SER A 315 -16.23 16.76 -4.70
C SER A 315 -17.07 15.52 -5.00
N MET A 316 -17.73 15.49 -6.15
CA MET A 316 -18.27 14.24 -6.70
C MET A 316 -17.18 13.62 -7.58
N LEU A 317 -16.81 12.37 -7.31
CA LEU A 317 -15.75 11.64 -8.00
C LEU A 317 -16.36 10.51 -8.82
N LEU A 318 -16.08 10.46 -10.12
CA LEU A 318 -16.45 9.36 -11.01
C LEU A 318 -15.19 8.72 -11.56
N PHE A 319 -14.85 7.54 -11.03
CA PHE A 319 -13.74 6.72 -11.46
C PHE A 319 -14.18 5.75 -12.55
N PHE A 320 -13.31 5.51 -13.53
CA PHE A 320 -13.57 4.54 -14.59
C PHE A 320 -12.28 3.90 -15.12
N SER A 321 -12.36 2.61 -15.44
CA SER A 321 -11.22 1.81 -15.87
C SER A 321 -10.95 1.93 -17.37
N ASP A 322 -9.79 1.43 -17.79
CA ASP A 322 -9.47 1.26 -19.21
C ASP A 322 -10.47 0.34 -19.93
N ASP A 323 -11.06 -0.64 -19.23
CA ASP A 323 -12.08 -1.54 -19.78
C ASP A 323 -13.40 -0.81 -20.04
N ALA A 324 -13.83 0.05 -19.12
CA ALA A 324 -15.01 0.90 -19.31
C ALA A 324 -14.83 1.83 -20.51
N LEU A 325 -13.65 2.45 -20.63
CA LEU A 325 -13.30 3.31 -21.74
C LEU A 325 -13.21 2.54 -23.08
N THR A 326 -12.65 1.33 -23.05
CA THR A 326 -12.55 0.46 -24.23
C THR A 326 -13.95 0.06 -24.72
N THR A 327 -14.83 -0.35 -23.80
CA THR A 327 -16.23 -0.69 -24.07
C THR A 327 -16.97 0.49 -24.69
N PHE A 328 -16.78 1.70 -24.14
CA PHE A 328 -17.35 2.92 -24.69
C PHE A 328 -16.94 3.15 -26.16
N PHE A 329 -15.64 3.10 -26.46
CA PHE A 329 -15.18 3.29 -27.84
C PHE A 329 -15.58 2.15 -28.79
N GLN A 330 -15.88 0.95 -28.29
CA GLN A 330 -16.44 -0.13 -29.12
C GLN A 330 -17.88 0.16 -29.53
N LYS A 331 -18.69 0.75 -28.62
CA LYS A 331 -20.06 1.18 -28.89
C LYS A 331 -20.14 2.39 -29.83
N HIS A 332 -19.15 3.27 -29.78
CA HIS A 332 -19.07 4.51 -30.57
C HIS A 332 -17.83 4.52 -31.49
N PRO A 333 -17.81 3.68 -32.55
CA PRO A 333 -16.65 3.52 -33.43
C PRO A 333 -16.35 4.77 -34.26
N ASP A 334 -17.36 5.60 -34.53
CA ASP A 334 -17.29 6.90 -35.19
C ASP A 334 -16.37 7.89 -34.45
N LEU A 335 -16.39 7.87 -33.12
CA LEU A 335 -15.48 8.67 -32.29
C LEU A 335 -14.01 8.21 -32.37
N ARG A 336 -13.74 7.04 -32.98
CA ARG A 336 -12.36 6.54 -33.15
C ARG A 336 -11.63 7.14 -34.35
N LEU A 337 -12.36 7.65 -35.34
CA LEU A 337 -11.88 7.96 -36.69
C LEU A 337 -11.43 9.42 -36.88
N VAL A 338 -11.67 10.29 -35.90
CA VAL A 338 -11.25 11.69 -35.97
C VAL A 338 -9.72 11.75 -35.77
N ALA A 339 -8.99 12.01 -36.87
CA ALA A 339 -7.54 12.15 -36.89
C ALA A 339 -7.11 13.54 -36.38
N GLU A 340 -6.05 13.56 -35.57
CA GLU A 340 -5.54 14.73 -34.86
C GLU A 340 -4.92 15.80 -35.76
N THR A 341 -5.22 17.06 -35.45
CA THR A 341 -4.15 18.01 -35.14
C THR A 341 -4.37 18.42 -33.69
N SER A 342 -3.46 18.04 -32.78
CA SER A 342 -3.48 18.61 -31.44
C SER A 342 -2.08 18.82 -30.86
N PRO A 343 -1.91 19.89 -30.06
CA PRO A 343 -0.66 20.23 -29.41
C PRO A 343 -0.29 19.18 -28.37
N ALA A 344 0.93 19.26 -27.82
CA ALA A 344 1.43 18.37 -26.77
C ALA A 344 0.34 17.99 -25.76
N ALA A 345 0.05 16.70 -25.66
CA ALA A 345 -1.00 16.16 -24.80
C ALA A 345 -0.83 16.68 -23.37
N GLN A 346 -1.79 17.48 -22.90
CA GLN A 346 -1.80 17.91 -21.51
C GLN A 346 -2.18 16.71 -20.62
N PRO A 347 -1.55 16.57 -19.43
CA PRO A 347 -1.77 15.41 -18.57
C PRO A 347 -3.13 15.45 -17.83
N PHE A 348 -3.96 16.45 -18.11
CA PHE A 348 -5.30 16.64 -17.54
C PHE A 348 -6.12 17.57 -18.45
N HIS A 349 -7.44 17.57 -18.25
CA HIS A 349 -8.34 18.52 -18.90
C HIS A 349 -9.28 19.17 -17.88
N VAL A 350 -9.37 20.50 -17.93
CA VAL A 350 -10.27 21.31 -17.09
C VAL A 350 -11.41 21.82 -17.94
N PHE A 351 -12.60 21.83 -17.36
CA PHE A 351 -13.82 22.24 -18.01
C PHE A 351 -14.61 23.14 -17.07
N GLU A 352 -15.23 24.17 -17.64
CA GLU A 352 -16.27 24.94 -16.95
C GLU A 352 -17.58 24.15 -16.96
N ALA A 353 -18.28 24.12 -15.83
CA ALA A 353 -19.60 23.52 -15.74
C ALA A 353 -20.64 24.44 -16.38
N ASP A 354 -21.30 23.96 -17.43
CA ASP A 354 -22.51 24.58 -17.97
C ASP A 354 -23.75 24.07 -17.21
N GLU A 355 -24.93 24.49 -17.66
CA GLU A 355 -26.20 24.05 -17.07
C GLU A 355 -26.40 22.53 -17.17
N PHE A 356 -25.95 21.91 -18.26
CA PHE A 356 -26.03 20.47 -18.44
C PHE A 356 -25.19 19.74 -17.39
N LEU A 357 -23.93 20.12 -17.22
CA LEU A 357 -23.01 19.52 -16.25
C LEU A 357 -23.43 19.78 -14.82
N THR A 358 -23.94 20.99 -14.54
CA THR A 358 -24.50 21.33 -13.23
C THR A 358 -25.68 20.42 -12.88
N ASN A 359 -26.59 20.21 -13.84
CA ASN A 359 -27.71 19.29 -13.65
C ASN A 359 -27.26 17.82 -13.57
N PHE A 360 -26.26 17.44 -14.36
CA PHE A 360 -25.67 16.11 -14.32
C PHE A 360 -25.10 15.79 -12.93
N VAL A 361 -24.27 16.66 -12.36
CA VAL A 361 -23.69 16.49 -11.00
C VAL A 361 -24.79 16.47 -9.93
N ARG A 362 -25.81 17.32 -10.07
CA ARG A 362 -26.98 17.26 -9.19
C ARG A 362 -27.68 15.90 -9.26
N SER A 363 -27.85 15.35 -10.46
CA SER A 363 -28.45 14.01 -10.64
C SER A 363 -27.61 12.91 -10.00
N LEU A 364 -26.27 12.99 -10.09
CA LEU A 364 -25.36 12.05 -9.43
C LEU A 364 -25.51 12.12 -7.90
N THR A 365 -25.60 13.33 -7.36
CA THR A 365 -25.77 13.55 -5.90
C THR A 365 -27.07 12.92 -5.40
N LEU A 366 -28.16 13.07 -6.14
CA LEU A 366 -29.45 12.45 -5.80
C LEU A 366 -29.41 10.93 -5.89
N LEU A 367 -28.72 10.37 -6.89
CA LEU A 367 -28.54 8.93 -7.05
C LEU A 367 -27.74 8.32 -5.89
N VAL A 368 -26.64 8.94 -5.49
CA VAL A 368 -25.84 8.42 -4.36
C VAL A 368 -26.58 8.55 -3.03
N SER A 369 -27.37 9.61 -2.85
CA SER A 369 -28.18 9.79 -1.63
C SER A 369 -29.29 8.72 -1.50
N SER A 370 -29.58 7.98 -2.56
CA SER A 370 -30.59 6.94 -2.65
C SER A 370 -29.93 5.62 -3.01
N ASP A 371 -29.24 4.99 -2.05
CA ASP A 371 -28.43 3.76 -2.26
C ASP A 371 -29.17 2.65 -3.05
N ALA A 372 -30.49 2.56 -2.91
CA ALA A 372 -31.33 1.60 -3.65
C ALA A 372 -31.32 1.79 -5.20
N THR A 373 -30.83 2.93 -5.71
CA THR A 373 -30.88 3.29 -7.13
C THR A 373 -29.53 3.19 -7.85
N LEU A 374 -28.41 3.10 -7.14
CA LEU A 374 -27.08 3.21 -7.75
C LEU A 374 -26.50 1.85 -8.18
N THR A 375 -27.11 1.24 -9.20
CA THR A 375 -26.60 -0.02 -9.79
C THR A 375 -25.36 0.21 -10.68
N ALA A 376 -24.54 -0.83 -10.87
CA ALA A 376 -23.39 -0.77 -11.79
C ALA A 376 -23.79 -0.35 -13.22
N SER A 377 -24.96 -0.79 -13.70
CA SER A 377 -25.49 -0.40 -15.00
C SER A 377 -25.82 1.10 -15.07
N ILE A 378 -26.39 1.68 -14.01
CA ILE A 378 -26.68 3.11 -13.94
C ILE A 378 -25.39 3.93 -13.91
N GLN A 379 -24.39 3.51 -13.13
CA GLN A 379 -23.09 4.16 -13.11
C GLN A 379 -22.42 4.14 -14.50
N GLN A 380 -22.47 3.00 -15.19
CA GLN A 380 -21.96 2.88 -16.55
C GLN A 380 -22.71 3.80 -17.54
N LEU A 381 -24.04 3.88 -17.46
CA LEU A 381 -24.81 4.80 -18.30
C LEU A 381 -24.47 6.27 -18.03
N LYS A 382 -24.24 6.64 -16.77
CA LYS A 382 -23.81 7.99 -16.41
C LYS A 382 -22.43 8.35 -16.93
N LEU A 383 -21.50 7.39 -16.91
CA LEU A 383 -20.21 7.55 -17.57
C LEU A 383 -20.37 7.74 -19.09
N GLU A 384 -21.20 6.92 -19.75
CA GLU A 384 -21.43 7.01 -21.20
C GLU A 384 -22.08 8.34 -21.60
N GLU A 385 -23.08 8.80 -20.84
CA GLU A 385 -23.70 10.12 -20.99
C GLU A 385 -22.65 11.24 -20.96
N LEU A 386 -21.78 11.22 -19.95
CA LEU A 386 -20.73 12.23 -19.77
C LEU A 386 -19.67 12.17 -20.88
N LEU A 387 -19.20 10.97 -21.25
CA LEU A 387 -18.20 10.81 -22.32
C LEU A 387 -18.74 11.25 -23.68
N LEU A 388 -20.03 10.99 -23.97
CA LEU A 388 -20.68 11.49 -25.17
C LEU A 388 -20.76 13.02 -25.17
N TYR A 389 -21.13 13.62 -24.03
CA TYR A 389 -21.14 15.08 -23.89
C TYR A 389 -19.73 15.66 -24.11
N VAL A 390 -18.70 15.13 -23.44
CA VAL A 390 -17.31 15.57 -23.57
C VAL A 390 -16.79 15.42 -25.01
N SER A 391 -17.16 14.34 -25.70
CA SER A 391 -16.74 14.11 -27.10
C SER A 391 -17.18 15.24 -28.04
N ARG A 392 -18.32 15.87 -27.75
CA ARG A 392 -18.86 16.98 -28.55
C ARG A 392 -18.24 18.32 -28.17
N GLN A 393 -18.02 18.56 -26.87
CA GLN A 393 -17.54 19.85 -26.37
C GLN A 393 -16.02 20.00 -26.48
N GLN A 394 -15.26 18.95 -26.14
CA GLN A 394 -13.80 18.93 -26.22
C GLN A 394 -13.29 17.58 -26.72
N PRO A 395 -13.37 17.31 -28.04
CA PRO A 395 -12.92 16.04 -28.62
C PRO A 395 -11.45 15.73 -28.29
N ALA A 396 -10.59 16.76 -28.24
CA ALA A 396 -9.17 16.61 -27.91
C ALA A 396 -8.94 15.94 -26.54
N ALA A 397 -9.79 16.22 -25.54
CA ALA A 397 -9.67 15.62 -24.22
C ALA A 397 -9.92 14.11 -24.24
N LEU A 398 -10.93 13.69 -25.00
CA LEU A 398 -11.27 12.28 -25.14
C LEU A 398 -10.22 11.50 -25.96
N HIS A 399 -9.59 12.15 -26.94
CA HIS A 399 -8.46 11.58 -27.68
C HIS A 399 -7.23 11.40 -26.81
N ALA A 400 -6.85 12.42 -26.02
CA ALA A 400 -5.72 12.35 -25.10
C ALA A 400 -5.92 11.26 -24.03
N LEU A 401 -7.15 11.12 -23.54
CA LEU A 401 -7.54 10.05 -22.60
C LEU A 401 -7.36 8.66 -23.22
N ARG A 402 -7.80 8.47 -24.47
CA ARG A 402 -7.61 7.21 -25.22
C ARG A 402 -6.14 6.87 -25.45
N ALA A 403 -5.33 7.87 -25.78
CA ALA A 403 -3.89 7.70 -25.97
C ALA A 403 -3.20 7.27 -24.67
N SER A 404 -3.55 7.94 -23.56
CA SER A 404 -3.02 7.66 -22.22
C SER A 404 -3.42 6.26 -21.73
N ALA A 405 -4.69 5.86 -21.91
CA ALA A 405 -5.19 4.53 -21.57
C ALA A 405 -4.39 3.41 -22.24
N ARG A 406 -4.06 3.55 -23.54
CA ARG A 406 -3.21 2.58 -24.24
C ARG A 406 -1.83 2.46 -23.61
N GLU A 407 -1.18 3.59 -23.30
CA GLU A 407 0.15 3.59 -22.67
C GLU A 407 0.11 2.98 -21.25
N THR A 408 -0.95 3.23 -20.47
CA THR A 408 -1.15 2.69 -19.11
C THR A 408 -1.38 1.19 -19.13
N VAL A 409 -2.29 0.65 -19.96
CA VAL A 409 -2.54 -0.80 -20.09
C VAL A 409 -1.25 -1.54 -20.46
N GLU A 410 -0.51 -1.02 -21.43
CA GLU A 410 0.73 -1.64 -21.88
C GLU A 410 1.84 -1.57 -20.81
N SER A 411 1.89 -0.48 -20.04
CA SER A 411 2.83 -0.33 -18.91
C SER A 411 2.46 -1.23 -17.73
N GLN A 412 1.17 -1.36 -17.44
CA GLN A 412 0.63 -2.21 -16.39
C GLN A 412 0.87 -3.68 -16.71
N ARG A 413 0.66 -4.11 -17.95
CA ARG A 413 0.98 -5.47 -18.40
C ARG A 413 2.46 -5.82 -18.21
N ILE A 414 3.37 -4.88 -18.49
CA ILE A 414 4.80 -5.08 -18.19
C ILE A 414 5.00 -5.28 -16.68
N ARG A 415 4.37 -4.46 -15.82
CA ARG A 415 4.49 -4.59 -14.36
C ARG A 415 3.93 -5.92 -13.85
N GLU A 416 2.81 -6.39 -14.39
CA GLU A 416 2.18 -7.65 -14.04
C GLU A 416 3.05 -8.84 -14.39
N VAL A 417 3.56 -8.91 -15.63
CA VAL A 417 4.49 -9.97 -16.03
C VAL A 417 5.75 -9.94 -15.18
N MET A 418 6.26 -8.76 -14.79
CA MET A 418 7.45 -8.66 -13.94
C MET A 418 7.18 -9.00 -12.45
N ALA A 419 5.92 -8.96 -12.01
CA ALA A 419 5.52 -9.32 -10.66
C ALA A 419 5.13 -10.79 -10.52
N ALA A 420 4.94 -11.49 -11.64
CA ALA A 420 4.64 -12.93 -11.67
C ALA A 420 5.84 -13.77 -11.23
N ASP A 421 5.56 -15.00 -10.78
CA ASP A 421 6.58 -16.01 -10.54
C ASP A 421 7.10 -16.53 -11.89
N LEU A 422 8.21 -15.94 -12.35
CA LEU A 422 8.76 -16.19 -13.68
C LEU A 422 9.69 -17.42 -13.68
N PRO A 423 9.67 -18.24 -14.75
CA PRO A 423 10.60 -19.35 -14.90
C PRO A 423 12.07 -18.92 -14.78
N VAL A 424 12.88 -19.78 -14.18
CA VAL A 424 14.32 -19.54 -13.94
C VAL A 424 15.09 -19.16 -15.22
N HIS A 425 14.77 -19.78 -16.36
CA HIS A 425 15.42 -19.56 -17.65
C HIS A 425 14.72 -18.54 -18.57
N ILE A 426 13.85 -17.68 -18.04
CA ILE A 426 13.11 -16.72 -18.88
C ILE A 426 14.04 -15.78 -19.67
N THR A 427 13.74 -15.53 -20.95
CA THR A 427 14.49 -14.59 -21.81
C THR A 427 13.77 -13.25 -21.97
N VAL A 428 14.45 -12.22 -22.47
CA VAL A 428 13.81 -10.91 -22.73
C VAL A 428 12.78 -11.01 -23.87
N GLU A 429 13.02 -11.91 -24.81
CA GLU A 429 12.10 -12.28 -25.87
C GLU A 429 10.82 -12.91 -25.31
N ASP A 430 10.94 -13.81 -24.32
CA ASP A 430 9.79 -14.37 -23.62
C ASP A 430 9.00 -13.30 -22.86
N LEU A 431 9.68 -12.38 -22.16
CA LEU A 431 9.02 -11.27 -21.47
C LEU A 431 8.25 -10.37 -22.46
N ALA A 432 8.83 -10.08 -23.62
CA ALA A 432 8.16 -9.31 -24.66
C ALA A 432 6.93 -10.05 -25.21
N PHE A 433 7.05 -11.35 -25.42
CA PHE A 433 5.96 -12.22 -25.87
C PHE A 433 4.82 -12.27 -24.85
N LEU A 434 5.13 -12.47 -23.56
CA LEU A 434 4.16 -12.47 -22.45
C LEU A 434 3.48 -11.10 -22.29
N CYS A 435 4.14 -10.02 -22.67
CA CYS A 435 3.55 -8.69 -22.69
C CYS A 435 2.70 -8.39 -23.94
N HIS A 436 2.58 -9.35 -24.88
CA HIS A 436 1.89 -9.19 -26.17
C HIS A 436 2.39 -8.00 -27.00
N THR A 437 3.70 -7.75 -26.99
CA THR A 437 4.29 -6.63 -27.71
C THR A 437 5.55 -7.05 -28.46
N SER A 438 5.96 -6.26 -29.46
CA SER A 438 7.21 -6.52 -30.16
C SER A 438 8.42 -6.29 -29.24
N LEU A 439 9.50 -7.01 -29.48
CA LEU A 439 10.75 -6.93 -28.70
C LEU A 439 11.27 -5.49 -28.57
N SER A 440 11.20 -4.71 -29.65
CA SER A 440 11.65 -3.31 -29.69
C SER A 440 10.77 -2.40 -28.82
N THR A 441 9.45 -2.59 -28.88
CA THR A 441 8.50 -1.82 -28.06
C THR A 441 8.66 -2.16 -26.58
N PHE A 442 8.82 -3.45 -26.25
CA PHE A 442 9.11 -3.92 -24.90
C PHE A 442 10.39 -3.27 -24.34
N LYS A 443 11.52 -3.40 -25.05
CA LYS A 443 12.82 -2.88 -24.58
C LYS A 443 12.77 -1.37 -24.29
N ARG A 444 12.18 -0.59 -25.19
CA ARG A 444 12.04 0.87 -25.03
C ARG A 444 11.20 1.22 -23.80
N ARG A 445 10.05 0.58 -23.63
CA ARG A 445 9.11 0.85 -22.53
C ARG A 445 9.64 0.35 -21.20
N PHE A 446 10.21 -0.84 -21.16
CA PHE A 446 10.86 -1.39 -19.98
C PHE A 446 11.95 -0.44 -19.46
N ALA A 447 12.80 0.08 -20.34
CA ALA A 447 13.83 1.03 -19.95
C ALA A 447 13.25 2.33 -19.36
N ARG A 448 12.13 2.82 -19.90
CA ARG A 448 11.40 3.98 -19.34
C ARG A 448 10.82 3.67 -17.95
N LEU A 449 10.28 2.47 -17.74
CA LEU A 449 9.61 2.08 -16.48
C LEU A 449 10.59 1.72 -15.35
N TYR A 450 11.68 1.02 -15.67
CA TYR A 450 12.62 0.45 -14.69
C TYR A 450 13.97 1.17 -14.65
N GLY A 451 14.18 2.18 -15.52
CA GLY A 451 15.42 2.96 -15.57
C GLY A 451 16.65 2.17 -16.05
N THR A 452 16.47 0.96 -16.57
CA THR A 452 17.55 0.10 -17.07
C THR A 452 17.05 -0.78 -18.22
N PRO A 453 17.90 -1.16 -19.18
CA PRO A 453 17.54 -2.15 -20.19
C PRO A 453 17.15 -3.49 -19.56
N PRO A 454 16.18 -4.23 -20.14
CA PRO A 454 15.66 -5.47 -19.56
C PRO A 454 16.71 -6.57 -19.39
N ASN A 455 17.63 -6.72 -20.34
CA ASN A 455 18.74 -7.68 -20.22
C ASN A 455 19.58 -7.43 -18.96
N LYS A 456 19.95 -6.17 -18.72
CA LYS A 456 20.76 -5.77 -17.56
C LYS A 456 19.99 -5.94 -16.25
N TRP A 457 18.69 -5.67 -16.28
CA TRP A 457 17.81 -5.89 -15.13
C TRP A 457 17.73 -7.38 -14.76
N LEU A 458 17.47 -8.24 -15.74
CA LEU A 458 17.34 -9.69 -15.55
C LEU A 458 18.64 -10.30 -15.01
N THR A 459 19.78 -9.92 -15.58
CA THR A 459 21.10 -10.32 -15.07
C THR A 459 21.28 -9.94 -13.59
N ARG A 460 20.90 -8.70 -13.22
CA ARG A 460 21.01 -8.26 -11.82
C ARG A 460 20.14 -9.08 -10.88
N GLN A 461 18.91 -9.43 -11.28
CA GLN A 461 18.03 -10.27 -10.47
C GLN A 461 18.61 -11.67 -10.25
N ARG A 462 19.06 -12.33 -11.33
CA ARG A 462 19.71 -13.65 -11.25
C ARG A 462 20.91 -13.64 -10.30
N LEU A 463 21.76 -12.63 -10.40
CA LEU A 463 22.94 -12.48 -9.55
C LEU A 463 22.60 -12.11 -8.10
N ALA A 464 21.46 -11.44 -7.84
CA ALA A 464 20.98 -11.17 -6.49
C ALA A 464 20.52 -12.46 -5.80
N VAL A 465 19.76 -13.30 -6.50
CA VAL A 465 19.35 -14.63 -6.02
C VAL A 465 20.58 -15.51 -5.77
N ALA A 466 21.54 -15.51 -6.71
CA ALA A 466 22.79 -16.25 -6.54
C ALA A 466 23.55 -15.81 -5.29
N ALA A 467 23.64 -14.50 -5.03
CA ALA A 467 24.29 -13.98 -3.84
C ALA A 467 23.58 -14.41 -2.55
N GLN A 468 22.25 -14.49 -2.54
CA GLN A 468 21.50 -15.01 -1.39
C GLN A 468 21.79 -16.48 -1.13
N LEU A 469 21.76 -17.32 -2.17
CA LEU A 469 22.07 -18.75 -2.07
C LEU A 469 23.50 -18.98 -1.58
N LEU A 470 24.46 -18.18 -2.05
CA LEU A 470 25.86 -18.25 -1.61
C LEU A 470 26.03 -17.89 -0.12
N ARG A 471 25.24 -16.94 0.40
CA ARG A 471 25.26 -16.58 1.83
C ARG A 471 24.75 -17.67 2.75
N GLN A 472 23.80 -18.47 2.28
CA GLN A 472 23.24 -19.58 3.05
C GLN A 472 24.22 -20.75 3.20
N GLY A 473 25.26 -20.84 2.36
CA GLY A 473 26.36 -21.78 2.51
C GLY A 473 26.02 -23.25 2.23
N THR A 474 24.78 -23.56 1.83
CA THR A 474 24.27 -24.94 1.68
C THR A 474 24.56 -25.57 0.32
N LEU A 475 24.84 -24.77 -0.71
CA LEU A 475 25.05 -25.24 -2.10
C LEU A 475 26.47 -24.95 -2.59
N LYS A 476 27.00 -25.86 -3.43
CA LYS A 476 28.28 -25.64 -4.13
C LYS A 476 28.11 -24.57 -5.19
N THR A 477 29.12 -23.72 -5.37
CA THR A 477 29.16 -22.68 -6.41
C THR A 477 28.91 -23.20 -7.82
N SER A 478 29.24 -24.47 -8.08
CA SER A 478 29.02 -25.18 -9.35
C SER A 478 27.56 -25.56 -9.62
N ASP A 479 26.70 -25.55 -8.61
CA ASP A 479 25.33 -26.05 -8.70
C ASP A 479 24.32 -24.89 -8.70
N ILE A 480 24.78 -23.69 -8.33
CA ILE A 480 23.98 -22.48 -8.23
C ILE A 480 23.69 -21.87 -9.61
N TYR A 481 24.61 -22.01 -10.58
CA TYR A 481 24.48 -21.32 -11.88
C TYR A 481 23.20 -21.72 -12.64
N ASP A 482 22.85 -22.99 -12.63
CA ASP A 482 21.66 -23.53 -13.28
C ASP A 482 20.38 -23.05 -12.56
N GLN A 483 20.39 -23.09 -11.23
CA GLN A 483 19.26 -22.62 -10.39
C GLN A 483 18.98 -21.12 -10.52
N VAL A 484 19.95 -20.34 -10.98
CA VAL A 484 19.77 -18.90 -11.25
C VAL A 484 19.68 -18.57 -12.73
N GLY A 485 19.49 -19.57 -13.59
CA GLY A 485 19.14 -19.39 -15.01
C GLY A 485 20.33 -19.07 -15.93
N TYR A 486 21.54 -19.50 -15.57
CA TYR A 486 22.69 -19.48 -16.47
C TYR A 486 22.91 -20.84 -17.12
N GLU A 487 23.15 -20.87 -18.43
CA GLU A 487 23.43 -22.10 -19.17
C GLU A 487 24.84 -22.64 -18.93
N ASN A 488 25.78 -21.78 -18.50
CA ASN A 488 27.15 -22.19 -18.27
C ASN A 488 27.79 -21.48 -17.07
N VAL A 489 28.63 -22.24 -16.36
CA VAL A 489 29.33 -21.81 -15.13
C VAL A 489 30.25 -20.63 -15.40
N SER A 490 30.93 -20.61 -16.55
CA SER A 490 31.90 -19.56 -16.91
C SER A 490 31.25 -18.18 -17.03
N SER A 491 30.11 -18.09 -17.73
CA SER A 491 29.33 -16.85 -17.90
C SER A 491 28.76 -16.37 -16.56
N PHE A 492 28.31 -17.30 -15.72
CA PHE A 492 27.87 -16.99 -14.36
C PHE A 492 29.00 -16.36 -13.53
N ILE A 493 30.17 -17.00 -13.48
CA ILE A 493 31.32 -16.49 -12.70
C ILE A 493 31.75 -15.11 -13.19
N GLN A 494 31.83 -14.91 -14.51
CA GLN A 494 32.21 -13.63 -15.10
C GLN A 494 31.21 -12.53 -14.75
N SER A 495 29.91 -12.81 -14.92
CA SER A 495 28.83 -11.87 -14.61
C SER A 495 28.79 -11.51 -13.13
N PHE A 496 28.97 -12.51 -12.25
CA PHE A 496 29.00 -12.32 -10.80
C PHE A 496 30.19 -11.45 -10.37
N LYS A 497 31.38 -11.72 -10.91
CA LYS A 497 32.59 -10.93 -10.66
C LYS A 497 32.43 -9.48 -11.14
N GLN A 498 31.77 -9.27 -12.28
CA GLN A 498 31.50 -7.94 -12.79
C GLN A 498 30.52 -7.15 -11.91
N ALA A 499 29.54 -7.82 -11.29
CA ALA A 499 28.54 -7.19 -10.44
C ALA A 499 29.04 -6.92 -9.00
N TYR A 500 29.78 -7.87 -8.41
CA TYR A 500 30.20 -7.83 -7.00
C TYR A 500 31.70 -7.61 -6.78
N GLY A 501 32.50 -7.49 -7.85
CA GLY A 501 33.95 -7.27 -7.80
C GLY A 501 34.79 -8.53 -7.50
N ILE A 502 34.17 -9.59 -6.99
CA ILE A 502 34.83 -10.84 -6.58
C ILE A 502 34.11 -12.08 -7.14
N THR A 503 34.80 -13.22 -7.16
CA THR A 503 34.20 -14.48 -7.65
C THR A 503 33.15 -15.03 -6.67
N PRO A 504 32.18 -15.83 -7.14
CA PRO A 504 31.18 -16.48 -6.26
C PRO A 504 31.80 -17.22 -5.06
N LYS A 505 32.91 -17.94 -5.28
CA LYS A 505 33.63 -18.67 -4.23
C LYS A 505 34.25 -17.75 -3.19
N GLN A 506 34.87 -16.65 -3.63
CA GLN A 506 35.43 -15.64 -2.71
C GLN A 506 34.31 -14.94 -1.93
N PHE A 507 33.18 -14.65 -2.58
CA PHE A 507 32.00 -14.06 -1.94
C PHE A 507 31.43 -14.98 -0.85
N GLN A 508 31.37 -16.29 -1.10
CA GLN A 508 30.96 -17.29 -0.12
C GLN A 508 31.93 -17.37 1.07
N LEU A 509 33.24 -17.36 0.82
CA LEU A 509 34.26 -17.42 1.89
C LEU A 509 34.24 -16.17 2.80
N GLN A 510 33.99 -14.99 2.24
CA GLN A 510 33.87 -13.74 3.01
C GLN A 510 32.63 -13.67 3.92
N GLN A 511 31.63 -14.51 3.70
CA GLN A 511 30.41 -14.57 4.52
C GLN A 511 30.49 -15.67 5.59
N ALA A 512 31.46 -16.58 5.47
CA ALA A 512 31.73 -17.65 6.43
C ALA A 512 32.74 -17.24 7.52
N THR A 513 33.19 -15.98 7.50
CA THR A 513 34.06 -15.33 8.49
C THR A 513 33.22 -14.29 9.23
#